data_AF-A0A193DUC7-F1
#
_entry.id   AF-A0A193DUC7-F1
#
_cell.length_a   1.000
_cell.length_b   1.000
_cell.length_c   1.000
_cell.angle_alpha   90.00
_cell.angle_beta   90.00
_cell.angle_gamma   90.00
#
_symmetry.space_group_name_H-M   'P 1'
#
loop_
_entity.id
_entity.type
_entity.pdbx_description
1 polymer ?
#
loop_
_entity_poly.entity_id
_entity_poly.type
_entity_poly.pdbx_seq_one_letter_code
_entity_poly.pdbx_strand_id
1 'polypeptide(L)'
;TGTHLLQWPVEEIESLRAGDPIVKQVNLQPGSIELLHVDSAAELDIEASFEVDKVALQGIIEADHVGFSCSTSGGAASRGILGPFGVVVIADQTLSELTPVYFFISKGADGRAETHFCADQTRSSEAPGVAKRVYGSSVPVLDGEKHSMRLLVDHSIVES
;
A
#
# COMPACT_ATOMS: atom_id res chain seq x y z
N THR A 1 -7.45 4.21 22.69
CA THR A 1 -6.66 5.14 23.54
C THR A 1 -6.90 6.62 23.22
N GLY A 2 -7.67 6.99 22.19
CA GLY A 2 -7.92 8.42 21.89
C GLY A 2 -6.67 9.20 21.45
N THR A 3 -5.60 8.50 21.08
CA THR A 3 -4.29 9.09 20.71
C THR A 3 -4.16 9.39 19.23
N HIS A 4 -5.12 8.94 18.41
CA HIS A 4 -5.11 9.11 16.96
C HIS A 4 -6.47 9.62 16.51
N LEU A 5 -6.47 10.53 15.54
CA LEU A 5 -7.67 10.94 14.82
C LEU A 5 -7.90 9.96 13.67
N LEU A 6 -9.16 9.62 13.44
CA LEU A 6 -9.58 8.85 12.28
C LEU A 6 -10.10 9.81 11.22
N GLN A 7 -9.64 9.61 10.00
CA GLN A 7 -10.10 10.34 8.84
C GLN A 7 -10.74 9.33 7.89
N TRP A 8 -11.85 9.71 7.28
CA TRP A 8 -12.55 8.91 6.28
C TRP A 8 -13.17 9.88 5.27
N PRO A 9 -13.14 9.56 3.96
CA PRO A 9 -13.90 10.31 2.98
C PRO A 9 -15.38 10.42 3.40
N VAL A 10 -16.00 11.57 3.18
CA VAL A 10 -17.42 11.76 3.50
C VAL A 10 -18.28 10.79 2.68
N GLU A 11 -19.39 10.31 3.26
CA GLU A 11 -20.22 9.25 2.66
C GLU A 11 -20.76 9.61 1.27
N GLU A 12 -20.94 10.90 1.00
CA GLU A 12 -21.45 11.42 -0.27
C GLU A 12 -20.56 11.05 -1.46
N ILE A 13 -19.25 10.82 -1.25
CA ILE A 13 -18.36 10.40 -2.34
C ILE A 13 -18.75 9.03 -2.92
N GLU A 14 -19.38 8.17 -2.11
CA GLU A 14 -19.80 6.84 -2.55
C GLU A 14 -20.91 6.91 -3.60
N SER A 15 -21.66 8.02 -3.67
CA SER A 15 -22.66 8.25 -4.71
C SER A 15 -22.07 8.42 -6.11
N LEU A 16 -20.76 8.69 -6.22
CA LEU A 16 -20.03 8.77 -7.49
C LEU A 16 -19.61 7.40 -8.02
N ARG A 17 -19.70 6.33 -7.20
CA ARG A 17 -19.40 4.97 -7.64
C ARG A 17 -20.38 4.57 -8.73
N ALA A 18 -19.86 4.22 -9.90
CA ALA A 18 -20.65 3.84 -11.06
C ALA A 18 -20.40 2.38 -11.46
N GLY A 19 -21.46 1.70 -11.89
CA GLY A 19 -21.41 0.28 -12.26
C GLY A 19 -21.35 -0.66 -11.05
N ASP A 20 -21.17 -1.94 -11.33
CA ASP A 20 -21.00 -2.96 -10.30
C ASP A 20 -19.54 -2.97 -9.80
N PRO A 21 -19.30 -3.20 -8.50
CA PRO A 21 -17.96 -3.28 -7.97
C PRO A 21 -17.22 -4.48 -8.54
N ILE A 22 -15.98 -4.28 -8.95
CA ILE A 22 -15.10 -5.37 -9.37
C ILE A 22 -14.46 -5.96 -8.11
N VAL A 23 -14.89 -7.18 -7.76
CA VAL A 23 -14.37 -7.90 -6.58
C VAL A 23 -13.48 -9.05 -7.03
N LYS A 24 -12.25 -9.08 -6.55
CA LYS A 24 -11.29 -10.16 -6.83
C LYS A 24 -10.67 -10.66 -5.53
N GLN A 25 -10.71 -11.97 -5.30
CA GLN A 25 -9.95 -12.63 -4.24
C GLN A 25 -8.73 -13.30 -4.85
N VAL A 26 -7.57 -13.03 -4.28
CA VAL A 26 -6.28 -13.39 -4.85
C VAL A 26 -5.35 -13.91 -3.76
N ASN A 27 -4.65 -15.02 -4.04
CA ASN A 27 -3.53 -15.47 -3.24
C ASN A 27 -2.22 -14.97 -3.86
N LEU A 28 -1.76 -13.80 -3.41
CA LEU A 28 -0.56 -13.15 -3.94
C LEU A 28 0.70 -13.96 -3.59
N GLN A 29 1.37 -14.45 -4.62
CA GLN A 29 2.67 -15.11 -4.46
C GLN A 29 3.79 -14.07 -4.30
N PRO A 30 4.92 -14.41 -3.63
CA PRO A 30 6.03 -13.49 -3.48
C PRO A 30 6.51 -12.92 -4.83
N GLY A 31 6.53 -11.58 -4.92
CA GLY A 31 6.97 -10.86 -6.13
C GLY A 31 6.03 -10.95 -7.33
N SER A 32 4.81 -11.47 -7.16
CA SER A 32 3.78 -11.46 -8.20
C SER A 32 3.06 -10.12 -8.29
N ILE A 33 2.55 -9.81 -9.48
CA ILE A 33 1.63 -8.69 -9.73
C ILE A 33 0.40 -9.26 -10.39
N GLU A 34 -0.76 -8.91 -9.86
CA GLU A 34 -2.05 -9.40 -10.31
C GLU A 34 -2.83 -8.25 -10.93
N LEU A 35 -2.97 -8.30 -12.26
CA LEU A 35 -3.68 -7.26 -13.01
C LEU A 35 -5.19 -7.35 -12.70
N LEU A 36 -5.79 -6.18 -12.45
CA LEU A 36 -7.23 -5.98 -12.44
C LEU A 36 -7.61 -5.22 -13.70
N HIS A 37 -8.51 -5.80 -14.50
CA HIS A 37 -9.04 -5.12 -15.68
C HIS A 37 -10.17 -4.19 -15.24
N VAL A 38 -10.02 -2.91 -15.51
CA VAL A 38 -10.98 -1.83 -15.22
C VAL A 38 -11.15 -0.98 -16.49
N ASP A 39 -12.32 -0.36 -16.66
CA ASP A 39 -12.61 0.45 -17.85
C ASP A 39 -11.77 1.75 -17.89
N SER A 40 -11.57 2.37 -16.73
CA SER A 40 -10.68 3.51 -16.52
C SER A 40 -9.88 3.30 -15.24
N ALA A 41 -8.55 3.43 -15.33
CA ALA A 41 -7.66 3.32 -14.17
C ALA A 41 -7.25 4.69 -13.59
N ALA A 42 -7.74 5.78 -14.19
CA ALA A 42 -7.42 7.15 -13.76
C ALA A 42 -8.39 7.70 -12.71
N GLU A 43 -9.59 7.13 -12.59
CA GLU A 43 -10.59 7.57 -11.61
C GLU A 43 -11.21 6.34 -10.95
N LEU A 44 -10.81 6.06 -9.71
CA LEU A 44 -11.17 4.83 -9.00
C LEU A 44 -11.30 5.06 -7.49
N ASP A 45 -12.24 4.34 -6.88
CA ASP A 45 -12.35 4.16 -5.44
C ASP A 45 -12.10 2.69 -5.12
N ILE A 46 -10.92 2.41 -4.54
CA ILE A 46 -10.41 1.05 -4.35
C ILE A 46 -10.41 0.74 -2.85
N GLU A 47 -11.03 -0.36 -2.46
CA GLU A 47 -10.91 -0.93 -1.13
C GLU A 47 -10.18 -2.28 -1.21
N ALA A 48 -9.15 -2.46 -0.39
CA ALA A 48 -8.37 -3.69 -0.35
C ALA A 48 -8.10 -4.11 1.10
N SER A 49 -8.22 -5.42 1.35
CA SER A 49 -7.90 -6.03 2.64
C SER A 49 -6.97 -7.23 2.43
N PHE A 50 -5.89 -7.27 3.21
CA PHE A 50 -4.85 -8.30 3.12
C PHE A 50 -4.81 -9.12 4.41
N GLU A 51 -4.80 -10.43 4.24
CA GLU A 51 -4.51 -11.40 5.29
C GLU A 51 -3.04 -11.83 5.16
N VAL A 52 -2.29 -11.69 6.25
CA VAL A 52 -0.87 -12.06 6.29
C VAL A 52 -0.69 -13.40 7.00
N ASP A 53 0.23 -14.21 6.49
CA ASP A 53 0.55 -15.50 7.08
C ASP A 53 1.22 -15.32 8.45
N LYS A 54 0.69 -16.00 9.47
CA LYS A 54 1.18 -15.89 10.86
C LYS A 54 2.60 -16.47 11.03
N VAL A 55 2.97 -17.48 10.25
CA VAL A 55 4.31 -18.07 10.28
C VAL A 55 5.31 -17.09 9.68
N ALA A 56 4.97 -16.43 8.56
CA ALA A 56 5.77 -15.37 7.97
C ALA A 56 5.97 -14.20 8.95
N LEU A 57 4.92 -13.82 9.70
CA LEU A 57 4.98 -12.77 10.72
C LEU A 57 5.95 -13.11 11.86
N GLN A 58 5.93 -14.37 12.33
CA GLN A 58 6.87 -14.85 13.34
C GLN A 58 8.30 -14.94 12.81
N GLY A 59 8.45 -15.25 11.51
CA GLY A 59 9.72 -15.39 10.82
C GLY A 59 10.49 -14.08 10.58
N ILE A 60 9.87 -12.91 10.79
CA ILE A 60 10.58 -11.62 10.68
C ILE A 60 11.75 -11.60 11.68
N ILE A 61 12.98 -11.38 11.21
CA ILE A 61 14.18 -11.33 12.06
C ILE A 61 14.49 -9.87 12.41
N GLU A 62 14.88 -9.61 13.66
CA GLU A 62 15.19 -8.25 14.16
C GLU A 62 16.34 -7.58 13.39
N ALA A 63 17.34 -8.36 12.96
CA ALA A 63 18.59 -7.82 12.42
C ALA A 63 18.45 -7.12 11.05
N ASP A 64 17.40 -7.39 10.27
CA ASP A 64 17.29 -6.89 8.89
C ASP A 64 16.37 -5.66 8.74
N HIS A 65 15.55 -5.34 9.76
CA HIS A 65 14.44 -4.38 9.60
C HIS A 65 14.26 -3.38 10.75
N VAL A 66 15.15 -3.35 11.74
CA VAL A 66 15.14 -2.30 12.78
C VAL A 66 15.41 -0.94 12.12
N GLY A 67 14.44 -0.02 12.25
CA GLY A 67 14.54 1.32 11.69
C GLY A 67 14.07 1.45 10.23
N PHE A 68 13.20 0.54 9.77
CA PHE A 68 12.50 0.73 8.50
C PHE A 68 11.77 2.08 8.47
N SER A 69 11.89 2.79 7.35
CA SER A 69 11.09 3.98 7.05
C SER A 69 10.81 4.01 5.56
N CYS A 70 9.55 4.25 5.19
CA CYS A 70 9.13 4.36 3.80
C CYS A 70 10.09 5.23 2.98
N SER A 71 10.52 6.37 3.53
CA SER A 71 11.36 7.36 2.85
C SER A 71 12.81 6.93 2.56
N THR A 72 13.39 6.03 3.36
CA THR A 72 14.81 5.65 3.27
C THR A 72 15.03 4.18 2.90
N SER A 73 13.99 3.35 2.95
CA SER A 73 14.11 1.91 2.81
C SER A 73 14.10 1.40 1.36
N GLY A 74 14.26 2.27 0.37
CA GLY A 74 14.39 1.89 -1.05
C GLY A 74 13.08 1.65 -1.80
N GLY A 75 11.95 2.10 -1.23
CA GLY A 75 10.64 2.05 -1.88
C GLY A 75 10.14 0.62 -2.16
N ALA A 76 9.24 0.49 -3.13
CA ALA A 76 8.58 -0.76 -3.49
C ALA A 76 9.50 -1.79 -4.18
N ALA A 77 10.73 -1.40 -4.54
CA ALA A 77 11.74 -2.34 -5.04
C ALA A 77 12.45 -3.12 -3.92
N SER A 78 12.40 -2.60 -2.68
CA SER A 78 13.09 -3.19 -1.52
C SER A 78 12.26 -4.30 -0.89
N ARG A 79 12.70 -5.55 -1.04
CA ARG A 79 11.96 -6.73 -0.59
C ARG A 79 12.31 -7.11 0.84
N GLY A 80 11.29 -7.38 1.65
CA GLY A 80 11.40 -7.99 2.97
C GLY A 80 10.64 -9.31 3.05
N ILE A 81 10.53 -9.86 4.26
CA ILE A 81 9.77 -11.09 4.53
C ILE A 81 8.27 -10.86 4.34
N LEU A 82 7.76 -9.75 4.88
CA LEU A 82 6.37 -9.32 4.74
C LEU A 82 6.32 -7.89 4.21
N GLY A 83 6.52 -7.76 2.91
CA GLY A 83 6.42 -6.49 2.22
C GLY A 83 7.48 -6.31 1.15
N PRO A 84 7.23 -5.39 0.22
CA PRO A 84 6.00 -4.61 0.06
C PRO A 84 4.84 -5.47 -0.47
N PHE A 85 3.64 -5.29 0.08
CA PHE A 85 2.40 -5.86 -0.45
C PHE A 85 1.28 -4.81 -0.43
N GLY A 86 0.53 -4.69 -1.51
CA GLY A 86 -0.44 -3.60 -1.66
C GLY A 86 -1.01 -3.48 -3.07
N VAL A 87 -1.35 -2.26 -3.45
CA VAL A 87 -1.97 -1.93 -4.75
C VAL A 87 -1.03 -1.02 -5.53
N VAL A 88 -0.92 -1.26 -6.83
CA VAL A 88 -0.21 -0.38 -7.76
C VAL A 88 -1.25 0.43 -8.52
N VAL A 89 -1.22 1.75 -8.37
CA VAL A 89 -2.14 2.68 -9.04
C VAL A 89 -1.37 3.60 -10.00
N ILE A 90 -2.09 4.24 -10.92
CA ILE A 90 -1.53 5.14 -11.95
C ILE A 90 -0.28 4.51 -12.58
N ALA A 91 -0.50 3.38 -13.27
CA ALA A 91 0.56 2.60 -13.87
C ALA A 91 0.31 2.37 -15.35
N ASP A 92 1.38 2.40 -16.13
CA ASP A 92 1.33 2.02 -17.54
C ASP A 92 1.45 0.50 -17.72
N GLN A 93 1.13 0.00 -18.92
CA GLN A 93 1.13 -1.43 -19.19
C GLN A 93 2.51 -2.09 -19.04
N THR A 94 3.60 -1.32 -19.24
CA THR A 94 4.96 -1.85 -19.09
C THR A 94 5.46 -1.77 -17.65
N LEU A 95 4.68 -1.16 -16.75
CA LEU A 95 5.08 -0.83 -15.39
C LEU A 95 6.40 -0.05 -15.38
N SER A 96 6.62 0.83 -16.36
CA SER A 96 7.68 1.83 -16.40
C SER A 96 7.34 3.00 -15.47
N GLU A 97 6.12 3.51 -15.57
CA GLU A 97 5.49 4.45 -14.65
C GLU A 97 4.50 3.70 -13.76
N LEU A 98 4.58 3.90 -12.45
CA LEU A 98 3.69 3.30 -11.47
C LEU A 98 3.78 4.00 -10.11
N THR A 99 2.67 3.98 -9.36
CA THR A 99 2.63 4.44 -7.96
C THR A 99 2.18 3.32 -7.04
N PRO A 100 3.10 2.54 -6.44
CA PRO A 100 2.78 1.52 -5.46
C PRO A 100 2.35 2.15 -4.13
N VAL A 101 1.20 1.74 -3.60
CA VAL A 101 0.75 2.02 -2.24
C VAL A 101 0.65 0.69 -1.49
N TYR A 102 1.43 0.54 -0.42
CA TYR A 102 1.71 -0.77 0.15
C TYR A 102 1.91 -0.75 1.66
N PHE A 103 1.70 -1.92 2.26
CA PHE A 103 2.14 -2.24 3.59
C PHE A 103 3.51 -2.92 3.59
N PHE A 104 4.28 -2.66 4.64
CA PHE A 104 5.51 -3.37 4.97
C PHE A 104 5.53 -3.64 6.47
N ILE A 105 5.82 -4.88 6.88
CA ILE A 105 5.87 -5.25 8.30
C ILE A 105 7.32 -5.51 8.70
N SER A 106 7.81 -4.71 9.64
CA SER A 106 9.13 -4.84 10.25
C SER A 106 9.03 -5.30 11.70
N LYS A 107 10.17 -5.58 12.34
CA LYS A 107 10.26 -5.68 13.81
C LYS A 107 10.85 -4.40 14.38
N GLY A 108 10.13 -3.81 15.34
CA GLY A 108 10.62 -2.68 16.13
C GLY A 108 11.75 -3.10 17.07
N ALA A 109 12.42 -2.12 17.69
CA ALA A 109 13.51 -2.35 18.63
C ALA A 109 13.08 -3.11 19.91
N ASP A 110 11.78 -3.18 20.18
CA ASP A 110 11.17 -3.94 21.27
C ASP A 110 10.75 -5.37 20.85
N GLY A 111 11.10 -5.79 19.63
CA GLY A 111 10.80 -7.11 19.07
C GLY A 111 9.35 -7.27 18.58
N ARG A 112 8.51 -6.25 18.72
CA ARG A 112 7.11 -6.28 18.26
C ARG A 112 7.03 -5.98 16.77
N ALA A 113 6.03 -6.56 16.11
CA ALA A 113 5.72 -6.24 14.72
C ALA A 113 5.27 -4.78 14.61
N GLU A 114 5.81 -4.08 13.63
CA GLU A 114 5.44 -2.71 13.28
C GLU A 114 5.04 -2.67 11.81
N THR A 115 3.82 -2.21 11.55
CA THR A 115 3.29 -2.07 10.20
C THR A 115 3.53 -0.66 9.71
N HIS A 116 4.09 -0.55 8.50
CA HIS A 116 4.30 0.71 7.78
C HIS A 116 3.37 0.74 6.58
N PHE A 117 2.77 1.91 6.32
CA PHE A 117 1.95 2.16 5.13
C PHE A 117 2.64 3.24 4.30
N CYS A 118 3.02 2.87 3.07
CA CYS A 118 3.89 3.66 2.21
C CYS A 118 3.25 3.91 0.84
N ALA A 119 3.48 5.10 0.28
CA ALA A 119 3.18 5.45 -1.10
C ALA A 119 4.48 5.82 -1.82
N ASP A 120 4.92 4.97 -2.75
CA ASP A 120 6.16 5.15 -3.49
C ASP A 120 5.90 5.85 -4.82
N GLN A 121 6.30 7.12 -4.91
CA GLN A 121 6.19 7.91 -6.13
C GLN A 121 7.52 8.00 -6.89
N THR A 122 8.55 7.26 -6.50
CA THR A 122 9.88 7.34 -7.13
C THR A 122 9.85 7.02 -8.62
N ARG A 123 8.86 6.22 -9.04
CA ARG A 123 8.59 5.83 -10.42
C ARG A 123 7.21 6.25 -10.92
N SER A 124 6.58 7.24 -10.29
CA SER A 124 5.22 7.68 -10.68
C SER A 124 5.17 8.38 -12.03
N SER A 125 6.30 8.89 -12.51
CA SER A 125 6.41 9.45 -13.86
C SER A 125 7.84 9.35 -14.40
N GLU A 126 8.02 9.33 -15.71
CA GLU A 126 9.29 9.52 -16.42
C GLU A 126 9.61 11.00 -16.66
N ALA A 127 8.65 11.90 -16.45
CA ALA A 127 8.84 13.33 -16.67
C ALA A 127 9.95 13.92 -15.78
N PRO A 128 10.88 14.72 -16.34
CA PRO A 128 11.90 15.40 -15.57
C PRO A 128 11.31 16.57 -14.78
N GLY A 129 11.93 16.89 -13.63
CA GLY A 129 11.52 18.04 -12.80
C GLY A 129 10.28 17.81 -11.93
N VAL A 130 9.65 16.64 -11.99
CA VAL A 130 8.58 16.23 -11.07
C VAL A 130 9.21 15.76 -9.75
N ALA A 131 8.69 16.26 -8.62
CA ALA A 131 9.10 15.79 -7.31
C ALA A 131 8.58 14.36 -7.09
N LYS A 132 9.49 13.44 -6.79
CA LYS A 132 9.20 12.01 -6.62
C LYS A 132 9.85 11.53 -5.34
N ARG A 133 9.04 11.06 -4.38
CA ARG A 133 9.50 10.61 -3.06
C ARG A 133 8.63 9.46 -2.59
N VAL A 134 9.12 8.74 -1.59
CA VAL A 134 8.29 7.78 -0.87
C VAL A 134 7.72 8.49 0.37
N TYR A 135 6.40 8.52 0.45
CA TYR A 135 5.66 8.97 1.62
C TYR A 135 5.23 7.77 2.45
N GLY A 136 4.92 8.00 3.72
CA GLY A 136 4.35 6.98 4.58
C GLY A 136 4.78 7.09 6.03
N SER A 137 4.16 6.27 6.86
CA SER A 137 4.37 6.23 8.30
C SER A 137 4.00 4.86 8.86
N SER A 138 4.37 4.62 10.12
CA SER A 138 3.84 3.48 10.88
C SER A 138 2.35 3.67 11.12
N VAL A 139 1.58 2.58 10.98
CA VAL A 139 0.14 2.56 11.24
C VAL A 139 -0.19 1.45 12.25
N PRO A 140 -1.03 1.72 13.26
CA PRO A 140 -1.44 0.68 14.18
C PRO A 140 -2.41 -0.28 13.48
N VAL A 141 -2.14 -1.58 13.58
CA VAL A 141 -3.05 -2.66 13.18
C VAL A 141 -3.28 -3.52 14.41
N LEU A 142 -4.54 -3.71 14.84
CA LEU A 142 -4.82 -4.44 16.07
C LEU A 142 -4.76 -5.96 15.84
N ASP A 143 -4.50 -6.70 16.92
CA ASP A 143 -4.46 -8.16 16.88
C ASP A 143 -5.78 -8.73 16.34
N GLY A 144 -5.69 -9.48 15.24
CA GLY A 144 -6.85 -10.10 14.58
C GLY A 144 -7.49 -9.24 13.49
N GLU A 145 -7.05 -8.00 13.30
CA GLU A 145 -7.48 -7.17 12.17
C GLU A 145 -6.71 -7.51 10.88
N LYS A 146 -7.35 -7.24 9.75
CA LYS A 146 -6.72 -7.31 8.43
C LYS A 146 -6.03 -6.00 8.11
N HIS A 147 -4.97 -6.07 7.32
CA HIS A 147 -4.34 -4.88 6.78
C HIS A 147 -5.26 -4.33 5.69
N SER A 148 -5.97 -3.25 5.97
CA SER A 148 -6.96 -2.68 5.04
C SER A 148 -6.55 -1.28 4.60
N MET A 149 -6.77 -0.98 3.34
CA MET A 149 -6.55 0.34 2.75
C MET A 149 -7.72 0.73 1.86
N ARG A 150 -7.97 2.03 1.76
CA ARG A 150 -8.85 2.62 0.74
C ARG A 150 -8.04 3.63 -0.05
N LEU A 151 -8.08 3.56 -1.37
CA LEU A 151 -7.38 4.47 -2.27
C LEU A 151 -8.39 5.19 -3.15
N LEU A 152 -8.37 6.53 -3.10
CA LEU A 152 -9.08 7.36 -4.08
C LEU A 152 -8.07 7.83 -5.12
N VAL A 153 -8.24 7.37 -6.35
CA VAL A 153 -7.42 7.76 -7.49
C VAL A 153 -8.23 8.73 -8.33
N ASP A 154 -7.68 9.92 -8.59
CA ASP A 154 -8.26 10.91 -9.50
C ASP A 154 -7.14 11.60 -10.29
N HIS A 155 -6.88 11.05 -11.47
CA HIS A 155 -5.88 11.49 -12.44
C HIS A 155 -4.47 11.64 -11.86
N SER A 156 -4.18 12.80 -11.26
CA SER A 156 -2.86 13.14 -10.69
C SER A 156 -2.82 13.11 -9.17
N ILE A 157 -3.93 12.77 -8.49
CA ILE A 157 -3.97 12.61 -7.04
C ILE A 157 -4.31 11.17 -6.67
N VAL A 158 -3.66 10.70 -5.61
CA VAL A 158 -3.99 9.45 -4.91
C VAL A 158 -4.09 9.79 -3.44
N GLU A 159 -5.26 9.59 -2.85
CA GLU A 159 -5.45 9.68 -1.40
C GLU A 159 -5.43 8.26 -0.82
N SER A 160 -4.59 8.05 0.20
CA SER A 160 -4.30 6.76 0.81
C SER A 160 -4.36 6.82 2.33
#